data_AF-A0A254R5G2-F1
#
_entry.id   AF-A0A254R5G2-F1
#
_cell.length_a   1.000
_cell.length_b   1.000
_cell.length_c   1.000
_cell.angle_alpha   90.00
_cell.angle_beta   90.00
_cell.angle_gamma   90.00
#
_symmetry.space_group_name_H-M   'P 1'
#
loop_
_entity.id
_entity.type
_entity.pdbx_description
1 polymer ?
#
loop_
_entity_poly.entity_id
_entity_poly.type
_entity_poly.pdbx_seq_one_letter_code
_entity_poly.pdbx_strand_id
1 'polypeptide(L)'
;MKFAVLAGLTGLALSAAPAMAQDVMPAYPYAGANYCPAGLQPIVIGGVICCGVPNQTVSYEYMKQHPVQTRRSYARPHWDGSKSPEGYWDGSKSTRG
;
A
#
# COMPACT_ATOMS: atom_id res chain seq x y z
N MET A 1 18.67 -46.52 -43.29
CA MET A 1 17.56 -46.75 -42.34
C MET A 1 17.67 -45.65 -41.29
N LYS A 2 17.12 -44.44 -41.44
CA LYS A 2 15.69 -44.06 -41.43
C LYS A 2 14.91 -44.64 -40.24
N PHE A 3 15.25 -44.15 -39.05
CA PHE A 3 14.38 -44.11 -37.88
C PHE A 3 14.49 -42.69 -37.32
N ALA A 4 13.64 -41.79 -37.80
CA ALA A 4 12.32 -41.51 -37.23
C ALA A 4 12.44 -40.63 -35.98
N VAL A 5 12.25 -39.34 -36.25
CA VAL A 5 11.76 -38.31 -35.34
C VAL A 5 10.83 -38.91 -34.28
N LEU A 6 11.25 -38.87 -33.02
CA LEU A 6 10.35 -38.83 -31.86
C LEU A 6 10.64 -37.55 -31.10
N ALA A 7 10.23 -36.44 -31.72
CA ALA A 7 9.82 -35.26 -31.01
C ALA A 7 8.55 -35.60 -30.24
N GLY A 8 8.53 -35.39 -28.93
CA GLY A 8 7.29 -35.47 -28.17
C GLY A 8 7.51 -35.66 -26.68
N LEU A 9 7.15 -34.62 -25.91
CA LEU A 9 6.83 -34.66 -24.48
C LEU A 9 7.97 -34.46 -23.46
N THR A 10 8.98 -33.67 -23.78
CA THR A 10 9.82 -33.04 -22.73
C THR A 10 9.74 -31.53 -22.85
N GLY A 11 9.01 -30.90 -21.94
CA GLY A 11 9.09 -29.45 -21.73
C GLY A 11 7.84 -28.67 -22.11
N LEU A 12 6.69 -28.99 -21.50
CA LEU A 12 5.63 -28.00 -21.34
C LEU A 12 5.19 -27.92 -19.88
N ALA A 13 6.16 -27.67 -19.00
CA ALA A 13 5.90 -27.13 -17.67
C ALA A 13 5.74 -25.61 -17.78
N LEU A 14 4.69 -25.15 -18.46
CA LEU A 14 4.16 -23.80 -18.28
C LEU A 14 3.08 -23.88 -17.19
N SER A 15 3.42 -23.55 -15.95
CA SER A 15 2.48 -22.93 -15.03
C SER A 15 3.18 -22.39 -13.78
N ALA A 16 2.81 -21.15 -13.46
CA ALA A 16 3.13 -20.42 -12.24
C ALA A 16 4.60 -19.98 -12.06
N ALA A 17 5.10 -19.16 -12.99
CA ALA A 17 5.94 -18.07 -12.53
C ALA A 17 5.08 -17.22 -11.58
N PRO A 18 5.45 -17.02 -10.30
CA PRO A 18 4.79 -15.99 -9.53
C PRO A 18 5.04 -14.69 -10.28
N ALA A 19 3.97 -13.92 -10.53
CA ALA A 19 4.08 -12.60 -11.10
C ALA A 19 4.98 -11.77 -10.16
N MET A 20 6.26 -11.67 -10.51
CA MET A 20 7.22 -10.81 -9.82
C MET A 20 6.95 -9.37 -10.26
N ALA A 21 5.81 -8.83 -9.81
CA ALA A 21 5.49 -7.42 -9.83
C ALA A 21 5.79 -6.89 -8.40
N GLN A 22 7.04 -6.52 -8.08
CA GLN A 22 7.50 -5.11 -7.99
C GLN A 22 6.38 -4.12 -7.61
N ASP A 23 5.86 -4.31 -6.39
CA ASP A 23 5.25 -3.35 -5.45
C ASP A 23 4.40 -4.20 -4.51
N VAL A 24 5.07 -5.03 -3.69
CA VAL A 24 4.36 -6.01 -2.86
C VAL A 24 3.59 -5.24 -1.78
N MET A 25 2.27 -5.12 -1.94
CA MET A 25 1.42 -4.56 -0.90
C MET A 25 1.67 -5.31 0.42
N PRO A 26 1.77 -4.59 1.55
CA PRO A 26 2.06 -5.23 2.82
C PRO A 26 0.86 -6.10 3.23
N ALA A 27 1.14 -7.40 3.35
CA ALA A 27 0.21 -8.45 3.73
C ALA A 27 0.56 -8.93 5.15
N TYR A 28 -0.29 -8.57 6.10
CA TYR A 28 -0.09 -8.84 7.51
C TYR A 28 -0.79 -10.14 7.93
N PRO A 29 -0.18 -11.00 8.76
CA PRO A 29 -0.86 -12.15 9.35
C PRO A 29 -2.06 -11.71 10.20
N TYR A 30 -3.18 -12.44 10.06
CA TYR A 30 -4.36 -12.28 10.91
C TYR A 30 -4.41 -13.40 11.96
N ALA A 31 -4.55 -13.04 13.23
CA ALA A 31 -4.73 -14.00 14.31
C ALA A 31 -6.22 -14.37 14.44
N GLY A 32 -6.60 -15.53 13.91
CA GLY A 32 -7.98 -16.03 13.94
C GLY A 32 -8.12 -17.45 13.39
N ALA A 33 -9.35 -17.93 13.31
CA ALA A 33 -9.64 -19.22 12.69
C ALA A 33 -9.39 -19.17 11.16
N ASN A 34 -8.75 -20.21 10.65
CA ASN A 34 -8.36 -20.30 9.23
C ASN A 34 -9.53 -20.86 8.41
N TYR A 35 -10.31 -19.97 7.77
CA TYR A 35 -11.39 -20.34 6.86
C TYR A 35 -10.97 -20.28 5.38
N CYS A 36 -9.66 -20.31 5.13
CA CYS A 36 -9.10 -20.20 3.80
C CYS A 36 -8.97 -21.58 3.13
N PRO A 37 -9.06 -21.64 1.78
CA PRO A 37 -8.85 -22.87 1.04
C PRO A 37 -7.41 -23.38 1.20
N ALA A 38 -7.19 -24.66 0.90
CA ALA A 38 -5.98 -25.39 1.24
C ALA A 38 -4.67 -24.64 0.92
N GLY A 39 -3.80 -24.54 1.93
CA GLY A 39 -2.47 -23.93 1.81
C GLY A 39 -2.43 -22.41 1.96
N LEU A 40 -3.58 -21.73 2.13
CA LEU A 40 -3.65 -20.30 2.40
C LEU A 40 -4.05 -20.02 3.85
N GLN A 41 -3.62 -18.86 4.34
CA GLN A 41 -3.99 -18.37 5.66
C GLN A 41 -4.72 -17.02 5.55
N PRO A 42 -5.48 -16.62 6.58
CA PRO A 42 -6.05 -15.30 6.63
C PRO A 42 -4.95 -14.26 6.80
N ILE A 43 -5.00 -13.24 5.95
CA ILE A 43 -4.11 -12.09 5.93
C ILE A 43 -4.92 -10.81 5.87
N VAL A 44 -4.31 -9.69 6.27
CA VAL A 44 -4.88 -8.36 6.15
C VAL A 44 -4.08 -7.56 5.14
N ILE A 45 -4.76 -7.03 4.12
CA ILE A 45 -4.19 -6.11 3.14
C ILE A 45 -5.09 -4.87 3.11
N GLY A 46 -4.51 -3.68 3.32
CA GLY A 46 -5.27 -2.43 3.30
C GLY A 46 -6.41 -2.35 4.32
N GLY A 47 -6.38 -3.18 5.38
CA GLY A 47 -7.44 -3.26 6.39
C GLY A 47 -8.57 -4.25 6.09
N VAL A 48 -8.50 -4.99 4.99
CA VAL A 48 -9.48 -6.04 4.64
C VAL A 48 -8.86 -7.43 4.88
N ILE A 49 -9.64 -8.34 5.44
CA ILE A 49 -9.24 -9.74 5.65
C ILE A 49 -9.50 -10.53 4.36
N CYS A 50 -8.46 -11.19 3.85
CA CYS A 50 -8.54 -12.07 2.69
C CYS A 50 -7.65 -13.30 2.87
N CYS A 51 -7.72 -14.26 1.95
CA CYS A 51 -6.86 -15.45 1.96
C CYS A 51 -5.60 -15.22 1.14
N GLY A 52 -4.45 -15.55 1.70
CA GLY A 52 -3.16 -15.38 1.04
C GLY A 52 -1.98 -15.87 1.87
N VAL A 53 -0.80 -15.40 1.52
CA VAL A 53 0.46 -15.68 2.22
C VAL A 53 0.99 -14.36 2.80
N PRO A 54 1.27 -14.29 4.12
CA PRO A 54 1.78 -13.09 4.74
C PRO A 54 3.19 -12.80 4.24
N ASN A 55 3.51 -11.52 4.07
CA ASN A 55 4.86 -11.05 3.78
C ASN A 55 5.45 -10.20 4.92
N GLN A 56 4.63 -9.86 5.92
CA GLN A 56 5.05 -9.16 7.14
C GLN A 56 5.11 -10.13 8.32
N THR A 57 6.01 -9.87 9.26
CA THR A 57 6.13 -10.61 10.52
C THR A 57 5.31 -10.00 11.65
N VAL A 58 4.78 -8.78 11.45
CA VAL A 58 4.00 -8.02 12.42
C VAL A 58 2.51 -8.04 12.09
N SER A 59 1.65 -7.84 13.09
CA SER A 59 0.20 -7.76 12.85
C SER A 59 -0.22 -6.40 12.28
N TYR A 60 -1.36 -6.39 11.58
CA TYR A 60 -1.94 -5.14 11.07
C TYR A 60 -2.26 -4.15 12.20
N GLU A 61 -2.74 -4.64 13.34
CA GLU A 61 -3.03 -3.83 14.53
C GLU A 61 -1.79 -3.11 15.06
N TYR A 62 -0.66 -3.82 15.13
CA TYR A 62 0.61 -3.23 15.52
C TYR A 62 1.06 -2.14 14.53
N MET A 63 0.95 -2.41 13.23
CA MET A 63 1.36 -1.44 12.21
C MET A 63 0.48 -0.18 12.21
N LYS A 64 -0.83 -0.31 12.49
CA LYS A 64 -1.73 0.85 12.62
C LYS A 64 -1.36 1.81 13.75
N GLN A 65 -0.72 1.30 14.81
CA GLN A 65 -0.28 2.12 15.95
C GLN A 65 1.00 2.89 15.65
N HIS A 66 1.71 2.56 14.57
CA HIS A 66 2.97 3.20 14.23
C HIS A 66 2.74 4.67 13.77
N PRO A 67 3.33 5.68 14.43
CA PRO A 67 3.20 7.06 14.02
C PRO A 67 3.97 7.29 12.70
N VAL A 68 3.24 7.57 11.62
CA VAL A 68 3.87 7.96 10.35
C VAL A 68 4.20 9.45 10.41
N GLN A 69 5.49 9.79 10.42
CA GLN A 69 5.91 11.18 10.28
C GLN A 69 5.68 11.66 8.84
N THR A 70 4.58 12.36 8.62
CA THR A 70 4.32 13.04 7.35
C THR A 70 4.95 14.43 7.41
N ARG A 71 5.92 14.71 6.52
CA ARG A 71 6.48 16.06 6.36
C ARG A 71 5.42 16.92 5.67
N ARG A 72 4.70 17.73 6.43
CA ARG A 72 3.76 18.72 5.87
C ARG A 72 4.56 19.92 5.35
N SER A 73 4.71 20.01 4.04
CA SER A 73 5.22 21.22 3.39
C SER A 73 4.06 22.21 3.21
N TYR A 74 4.00 23.24 4.04
CA TYR A 74 3.08 24.36 3.80
C TYR A 74 3.70 25.25 2.72
N ALA A 75 3.07 25.28 1.54
CA ALA A 75 3.42 26.28 0.53
C ALA A 75 3.11 27.66 1.11
N ARG A 76 4.12 28.55 1.15
CA ARG A 76 3.88 29.94 1.52
C ARG A 76 2.97 30.54 0.43
N PRO A 77 1.85 31.18 0.79
CA PRO A 77 1.05 31.87 -0.22
C PRO A 77 1.95 32.89 -0.93
N HIS A 78 2.01 32.82 -2.26
CA HIS A 78 2.67 33.84 -3.05
C HIS A 78 1.75 35.07 -3.06
N TRP A 79 2.31 36.22 -2.70
CA TRP A 79 1.60 37.49 -2.84
C TRP A 79 2.01 38.09 -4.18
N ASP A 80 1.07 38.20 -5.12
CA ASP A 80 1.28 38.72 -6.47
C ASP A 80 1.23 40.26 -6.53
N GLY A 81 1.10 40.93 -5.38
CA GLY A 81 1.21 42.38 -5.27
C GLY A 81 0.12 43.17 -5.98
N SER A 82 -0.91 42.53 -6.53
CA SER A 82 -1.90 43.18 -7.40
C SER A 82 -3.11 43.78 -6.67
N LYS A 83 -3.13 43.67 -5.33
CA LYS A 83 -4.11 44.34 -4.47
C LYS A 83 -3.37 45.29 -3.53
N SER A 84 -3.24 46.56 -3.88
CA SER A 84 -3.17 47.59 -2.85
C SER A 84 -4.39 47.40 -1.93
N PRO A 85 -4.25 47.19 -0.61
CA PRO A 85 -5.42 47.09 0.24
C PRO A 85 -5.96 48.51 0.44
N GLU A 86 -6.81 48.98 -0.48
CA GLU A 86 -7.69 50.16 -0.30
C GLU A 86 -8.84 49.83 0.68
N GLY A 87 -8.47 49.17 1.77
CA GLY A 87 -9.31 48.50 2.74
C GLY A 87 -8.44 47.75 3.74
N TYR A 88 -7.32 48.37 4.15
CA TYR A 88 -6.59 48.05 5.37
C TYR A 88 -7.63 47.67 6.43
N TRP A 89 -7.62 46.41 6.85
CA TRP A 89 -8.44 45.89 7.94
C TRP A 89 -8.40 46.88 9.11
N ASP A 90 -9.45 47.71 9.20
CA ASP A 90 -9.91 48.22 10.48
C ASP A 90 -10.61 47.06 11.19
N GLY A 91 -10.71 47.11 12.51
CA GLY A 91 -11.41 46.05 13.24
C GLY A 91 -10.48 45.05 13.91
N SER A 92 -9.92 45.54 15.03
CA SER A 92 -10.11 44.88 16.32
C SER A 92 -9.55 43.46 16.49
N LYS A 93 -8.22 43.36 16.64
CA LYS A 93 -7.66 42.45 17.65
C LYS A 93 -7.96 43.00 19.06
N SER A 94 -9.21 42.83 19.50
CA SER A 94 -9.55 42.95 20.91
C SER A 94 -9.19 41.64 21.60
N THR A 95 -8.02 41.59 22.24
CA THR A 95 -7.75 40.83 23.48
C THR A 95 -6.36 41.21 23.99
N ARG A 96 -6.30 42.30 24.78
CA ARG A 96 -5.32 42.43 25.87
C ARG A 96 -6.10 42.84 27.10
N GLY A 97 -6.43 41.83 27.91
CA GLY A 97 -6.92 41.90 29.28
C GLY A 97 -6.40 40.65 29.96
#